data_AF-A0A1G8T3L2-F1
#
_entry.id   AF-A0A1G8T3L2-F1
#
_cell.length_a   1.000
_cell.length_b   1.000
_cell.length_c   1.000
_cell.angle_alpha   90.00
_cell.angle_beta   90.00
_cell.angle_gamma   90.00
#
_symmetry.space_group_name_H-M   'P 1'
#
loop_
_entity.id
_entity.type
_entity.pdbx_description
1 polymer ?
#
loop_
_entity_poly.entity_id
_entity_poly.type
_entity_poly.pdbx_seq_one_letter_code
_entity_poly.pdbx_strand_id
1 'polypeptide(L)' 'MPGILNRIKRYSRTPQGRRTIASAQRAARDPRKRAQARSLLGRLRRR' A
#
# COMPACT_ATOMS: atom_id res chain seq x y z
N MET A 1 12.42 -24.80 0.14
CA MET A 1 11.43 -23.99 -0.61
C MET A 1 11.54 -22.52 -0.20
N PRO A 2 11.86 -21.58 -1.09
CA PRO A 2 11.84 -20.16 -0.74
C PRO A 2 10.39 -19.75 -0.45
N GLY A 3 10.08 -19.50 0.82
CA GLY A 3 8.73 -19.12 1.25
C GLY A 3 8.26 -17.80 0.63
N ILE A 4 6.94 -17.57 0.68
CA ILE A 4 6.25 -16.38 0.13
C ILE A 4 6.95 -15.07 0.54
N LEU A 5 7.46 -15.00 1.77
CA LEU A 5 8.24 -13.86 2.28
C LEU A 5 9.49 -13.55 1.44
N ASN A 6 10.20 -14.56 0.97
CA ASN A 6 11.40 -14.38 0.16
C ASN A 6 11.06 -13.92 -1.28
N ARG A 7 9.85 -14.27 -1.77
CA ARG A 7 9.32 -13.78 -3.05
C ARG A 7 8.91 -12.32 -2.95
N ILE A 8 8.24 -11.92 -1.86
CA ILE A 8 7.90 -10.52 -1.58
C ILE A 8 9.17 -9.68 -1.40
N LYS A 9 10.17 -10.20 -0.67
CA LYS A 9 11.47 -9.52 -0.47
C LYS A 9 12.25 -9.34 -1.77
N ARG A 10 12.18 -10.31 -2.69
CA ARG A 10 12.76 -10.17 -4.03
C ARG A 10 11.96 -9.18 -4.87
N TYR A 11 10.64 -9.26 -4.86
CA TYR A 11 9.76 -8.35 -5.58
C TYR A 11 9.97 -6.89 -5.15
N SER A 12 10.04 -6.62 -3.85
CA SER A 12 10.28 -5.26 -3.32
C SER A 12 11.65 -4.68 -3.71
N ARG A 13 12.63 -5.54 -4.03
CA ARG A 13 13.95 -5.14 -4.53
C ARG A 13 13.98 -4.87 -6.03
N THR A 14 12.95 -5.24 -6.79
CA THR A 14 12.85 -4.93 -8.23
C THR A 14 12.45 -3.47 -8.47
N PRO A 15 12.81 -2.89 -9.64
CA PRO A 15 12.37 -1.54 -10.01
C PRO A 15 10.84 -1.40 -10.06
N GLN A 16 10.12 -2.46 -10.45
CA GLN A 16 8.66 -2.48 -10.41
C GLN A 16 8.14 -2.44 -8.97
N GLY A 17 8.64 -3.30 -8.08
CA GLY A 17 8.24 -3.27 -6.66
C GLY A 17 8.57 -1.97 -5.95
N ARG A 18 9.72 -1.35 -6.27
CA ARG A 18 10.07 0.00 -5.79
C ARG A 18 9.08 1.06 -6.26
N ARG A 19 8.64 1.02 -7.53
CA ARG A 19 7.60 1.93 -8.05
C ARG A 19 6.27 1.70 -7.34
N THR A 20 5.87 0.45 -7.12
CA THR A 20 4.63 0.12 -6.40
C THR A 20 4.67 0.66 -4.97
N ILE A 21 5.79 0.45 -4.26
CA ILE A 21 6.00 1.01 -2.91
C ILE A 21 5.99 2.53 -2.93
N ALA A 22 6.68 3.17 -3.88
CA ALA A 22 6.72 4.62 -3.99
C ALA A 22 5.34 5.24 -4.28
N SER A 23 4.56 4.62 -5.17
CA SER A 23 3.19 5.01 -5.46
C SER A 23 2.28 4.84 -4.25
N ALA A 24 2.39 3.72 -3.54
CA ALA A 24 1.66 3.49 -2.30
C ALA A 24 2.06 4.51 -1.21
N GLN A 25 3.35 4.81 -1.09
CA GLN A 25 3.88 5.76 -0.11
C GLN A 25 3.46 7.20 -0.45
N ARG A 26 3.41 7.57 -1.73
CA ARG A 26 2.88 8.86 -2.19
C ARG A 26 1.38 8.96 -1.91
N ALA A 27 0.62 7.92 -2.23
CA ALA A 27 -0.81 7.84 -1.91
C ALA A 27 -1.07 7.90 -0.40
N ALA A 28 -0.20 7.31 0.42
CA ALA A 28 -0.29 7.35 1.88
C ALA A 28 0.13 8.71 2.48
N ARG A 29 1.10 9.39 1.85
CA ARG A 29 1.54 10.74 2.22
C ARG A 29 0.52 11.81 1.85
N ASP A 30 -0.38 11.53 0.93
CA ASP A 30 -1.40 12.48 0.51
C ASP A 30 -2.49 12.65 1.60
N PRO A 31 -2.59 13.81 2.29
CA PRO A 31 -3.57 14.00 3.36
C PRO A 31 -5.01 13.92 2.84
N ARG A 32 -5.24 14.28 1.57
CA ARG A 32 -6.54 14.19 0.91
C ARG A 32 -7.00 12.73 0.74
N LYS A 33 -6.08 11.84 0.35
CA LYS A 33 -6.34 10.39 0.27
C LYS A 33 -6.61 9.81 1.65
N ARG A 34 -5.90 10.29 2.69
CA ARG A 34 -6.11 9.87 4.08
C ARG A 34 -7.49 10.27 4.61
N ALA A 35 -7.98 11.47 4.29
CA ALA A 35 -9.32 11.91 4.63
C ALA A 35 -10.41 11.10 3.90
N GLN A 36 -10.23 10.82 2.60
CA GLN A 36 -11.12 9.94 1.85
C GLN A 36 -11.12 8.51 2.41
N ALA A 37 -9.95 7.94 2.71
CA ALA A 37 -9.84 6.62 3.30
C ALA A 37 -10.51 6.55 4.68
N ARG A 38 -10.34 7.57 5.52
CA ARG A 38 -11.04 7.67 6.82
C ARG A 38 -12.56 7.76 6.64
N SER A 39 -13.04 8.54 5.67
CA SER A 39 -14.48 8.64 5.37
C SER A 39 -15.06 7.32 4.87
N LEU A 40 -14.36 6.65 3.96
CA LEU A 40 -14.76 5.33 3.43
C LEU A 40 -14.74 4.25 4.52
N LEU A 41 -13.67 4.19 5.33
CA LEU A 41 -13.60 3.28 6.48
C LEU A 41 -14.69 3.60 7.52
N GLY A 42 -14.99 4.87 7.76
CA GLY A 42 -16.07 5.29 8.63
C GLY A 42 -17.45 4.84 8.14
N ARG A 43 -17.70 4.88 6.83
CA ARG A 43 -18.92 4.34 6.21
C ARG A 43 -18.99 2.83 6.31
N LEU A 44 -17.88 2.14 6.07
CA LEU A 44 -17.80 0.68 6.11
C LEU A 44 -17.94 0.13 7.53
N ARG A 45 -17.50 0.88 8.55
CA ARG A 45 -17.67 0.55 9.97
C ARG A 45 -19.07 0.83 10.53
N ARG A 46 -19.89 1.60 9.79
CA ARG A 46 -21.25 1.96 10.21
C ARG A 46 -22.31 1.03 9.62
N ARG A 47 -21.87 0.02 8.87
CA ARG A 47 -22.67 -1.02 8.25
C ARG A 47 -22.34 -2.35 8.92
#